data_AF-A0A538P8P7-F1
#
_entry.id   AF-A0A538P8P7-F1
#
_cell.length_a   1.000
_cell.length_b   1.000
_cell.length_c   1.000
_cell.angle_alpha   90.00
_cell.angle_beta   90.00
_cell.angle_gamma   90.00
#
_symmetry.space_group_name_H-M   'P 1'
#
loop_
_entity.id
_entity.type
_entity.pdbx_description
1 polymer ?
#
loop_
_entity_poly.entity_id
_entity_poly.type
_entity_poly.pdbx_seq_one_letter_code
_entity_poly.pdbx_strand_id
1 'polypeptide(L)'
;MFDEKSKRMYRLVAWVSGITALAVVVYGIVLAVVTTGSVGAFGSTLVNVEFPLPEFAKPISYFSIASVAFFYSELKLWEERIARWPAQVRSFLRLFGFVVAFASAYEVLYNFMLWGAFFTIQVLQGNVNVNYASCCPPVPWNLVFATKAFSALFVISGYSVYFLRSLDADRTI
;
A
#
# COMPACT_ATOMS: atom_id res chain seq x y z
N MET A 1 17.94 -10.81 -19.83
CA MET A 1 17.58 -12.15 -19.31
C MET A 1 18.08 -12.23 -17.87
N PHE A 2 17.19 -12.29 -16.88
CA PHE A 2 17.63 -12.37 -15.47
C PHE A 2 18.33 -13.70 -15.19
N ASP A 3 19.45 -13.66 -14.46
CA ASP A 3 20.12 -14.84 -13.91
C ASP A 3 19.14 -15.67 -13.06
N GLU A 4 19.32 -16.98 -13.03
CA GLU A 4 18.45 -17.93 -12.32
C GLU A 4 18.44 -17.62 -10.81
N LYS A 5 19.58 -17.13 -10.27
CA LYS A 5 19.69 -16.66 -8.89
C LYS A 5 18.81 -15.44 -8.61
N SER A 6 18.76 -14.48 -9.54
CA SER A 6 17.92 -13.28 -9.43
C SER A 6 16.44 -13.62 -9.50
N LYS A 7 16.03 -14.53 -10.39
CA LYS A 7 14.65 -15.03 -10.44
C LYS A 7 14.25 -15.73 -9.14
N ARG A 8 15.15 -16.52 -8.55
CA ARG A 8 14.91 -17.17 -7.25
C ARG A 8 14.77 -16.15 -6.11
N MET A 9 15.60 -15.10 -6.10
CA MET A 9 15.50 -14.01 -5.12
C MET A 9 14.14 -13.30 -5.19
N TYR A 10 13.72 -12.86 -6.38
CA TYR A 10 12.41 -12.19 -6.53
C TYR A 10 11.25 -13.10 -6.13
N ARG A 11 11.32 -14.39 -6.45
CA ARG A 11 10.31 -15.36 -6.03
C ARG A 11 10.24 -15.49 -4.51
N LEU A 12 11.38 -15.54 -3.82
CA LEU A 12 11.43 -15.58 -2.37
C LEU A 12 10.81 -14.31 -1.76
N VAL A 13 11.21 -13.13 -2.27
CA VAL A 13 10.66 -11.85 -1.79
C VAL A 13 9.14 -11.79 -2.04
N ALA A 14 8.66 -12.22 -3.20
CA ALA A 14 7.23 -12.31 -3.50
C ALA A 14 6.49 -13.22 -2.51
N TRP A 15 7.00 -14.42 -2.23
CA TRP A 15 6.38 -15.31 -1.25
C TRP A 15 6.36 -14.73 0.16
N VAL A 16 7.50 -14.22 0.64
CA VAL A 16 7.60 -13.65 2.00
C VAL A 16 6.68 -12.44 2.16
N SER A 17 6.70 -11.52 1.20
CA SER A 17 5.84 -10.33 1.22
C SER A 17 4.36 -10.68 1.06
N GLY A 18 4.01 -11.61 0.18
CA GLY A 18 2.63 -12.09 0.01
C GLY A 18 2.08 -12.75 1.27
N ILE A 19 2.85 -13.63 1.90
CA ILE A 19 2.49 -14.27 3.18
C ILE A 19 2.34 -13.22 4.28
N THR A 20 3.25 -12.25 4.35
CA THR A 20 3.19 -11.18 5.35
C THR A 20 1.93 -10.33 5.17
N ALA A 21 1.64 -9.89 3.95
CA ALA A 21 0.44 -9.11 3.65
C ALA A 21 -0.84 -9.89 3.98
N LEU A 22 -0.89 -11.17 3.60
CA LEU A 22 -2.03 -12.04 3.89
C LEU A 22 -2.20 -12.25 5.39
N ALA A 23 -1.11 -12.51 6.13
CA ALA A 23 -1.15 -12.71 7.57
C ALA A 23 -1.68 -11.45 8.29
N VAL A 24 -1.23 -10.26 7.89
CA VAL A 24 -1.73 -9.00 8.47
C VAL A 24 -3.22 -8.80 8.18
N VAL A 25 -3.68 -9.11 6.97
CA VAL A 25 -5.10 -9.00 6.60
C VAL A 25 -5.95 -9.99 7.40
N VAL A 26 -5.56 -11.26 7.45
CA VAL A 26 -6.30 -12.28 8.22
C VAL A 26 -6.33 -11.92 9.69
N TYR A 27 -5.19 -11.54 10.27
CA TYR A 27 -5.09 -11.12 11.66
C TYR A 27 -6.00 -9.92 11.97
N GLY A 28 -5.97 -8.88 11.13
CA GLY A 28 -6.81 -7.71 11.33
C GLY A 28 -8.30 -8.03 11.21
N ILE A 29 -8.71 -8.91 10.28
CA ILE A 29 -10.12 -9.29 10.10
C ILE A 29 -10.61 -10.08 11.31
N VAL A 30 -9.85 -11.09 11.73
CA VAL A 30 -10.18 -11.91 12.91
C VAL A 30 -10.31 -11.02 14.14
N LEU A 31 -9.35 -10.12 14.35
CA LEU A 31 -9.37 -9.23 15.49
C LEU A 31 -10.54 -8.24 15.43
N ALA A 32 -10.87 -7.69 14.26
CA ALA A 32 -12.01 -6.78 14.10
C ALA A 32 -13.35 -7.49 14.39
N VAL A 33 -13.51 -8.73 13.93
CA VAL A 33 -14.71 -9.54 14.20
C VAL A 33 -14.81 -9.89 15.69
N VAL A 34 -13.71 -10.28 16.33
CA VAL A 34 -13.70 -10.66 17.76
C VAL A 34 -13.95 -9.45 18.68
N THR A 35 -13.39 -8.28 18.35
CA THR A 35 -13.45 -7.10 19.22
C THR A 35 -14.65 -6.21 18.98
N THR A 36 -15.05 -6.03 17.72
CA THR A 36 -16.05 -5.04 17.31
C THR A 36 -17.31 -5.69 16.72
N GLY A 37 -17.31 -7.01 16.49
CA GLY A 37 -18.44 -7.74 15.90
C GLY A 37 -18.71 -7.38 14.44
N SER A 38 -17.86 -6.58 13.79
CA SER A 38 -18.03 -6.16 12.39
C SER A 38 -16.70 -6.17 11.63
N VAL A 39 -16.75 -6.61 10.37
CA VAL A 39 -15.59 -6.59 9.46
C VAL A 39 -15.21 -5.15 9.07
N GLY A 40 -16.16 -4.21 9.14
CA GLY A 40 -15.94 -2.81 8.77
C GLY A 40 -14.84 -2.14 9.58
N ALA A 41 -14.66 -2.51 10.85
CA ALA A 41 -13.65 -1.96 11.76
C ALA A 41 -12.22 -2.48 11.51
N PHE A 42 -11.99 -3.24 10.44
CA PHE A 42 -10.66 -3.76 10.07
C PHE A 42 -9.59 -2.66 9.99
N GLY A 43 -9.92 -1.53 9.36
CA GLY A 43 -8.99 -0.42 9.15
C GLY A 43 -8.54 0.26 10.45
N SER A 44 -9.45 0.45 11.41
CA SER A 44 -9.12 1.01 12.74
C SER A 44 -8.34 0.02 13.59
N THR A 45 -8.71 -1.27 13.53
CA THR A 45 -8.05 -2.36 14.26
C THR A 45 -6.56 -2.47 13.91
N LEU A 46 -6.21 -2.40 12.62
CA LEU A 46 -4.81 -2.49 12.18
C LEU A 46 -3.92 -1.29 12.56
N VAL A 47 -4.51 -0.17 12.98
CA VAL A 47 -3.78 1.02 13.43
C VAL A 47 -3.66 1.06 14.94
N ASN A 48 -4.59 0.44 15.67
CA ASN A 48 -4.61 0.51 17.12
C ASN A 48 -3.85 -0.64 17.79
N VAL A 49 -3.44 -1.66 17.03
CA VAL A 49 -2.63 -2.77 17.53
C VAL A 49 -1.14 -2.42 17.49
N GLU A 50 -0.47 -2.67 18.62
CA GLU A 50 0.98 -2.46 18.82
C GLU A 50 1.82 -3.73 18.59
N PHE A 51 1.18 -4.84 18.21
CA PHE A 51 1.84 -6.09 17.81
C PHE A 51 2.33 -6.00 16.35
N PRO A 52 3.48 -6.56 15.92
CA PRO A 52 4.41 -7.47 16.64
C PRO A 52 5.48 -6.79 17.48
N LEU A 53 5.76 -5.50 17.29
CA LEU A 53 6.80 -4.76 18.00
C LEU A 53 6.26 -3.36 18.40
N PRO A 54 5.98 -3.12 19.70
CA PRO A 54 5.27 -1.92 20.17
C PRO A 54 5.89 -0.59 19.75
N GLU A 55 7.21 -0.54 19.60
CA GLU A 55 7.95 0.70 19.33
C GLU A 55 8.35 0.89 17.86
N PHE A 56 8.22 -0.14 17.00
CA PHE A 56 8.74 -0.07 15.63
C PHE A 56 7.69 0.41 14.64
N ALA A 57 6.71 -0.44 14.38
CA ALA A 57 5.75 -0.19 13.32
C ALA A 57 4.45 -0.95 13.58
N LYS A 58 3.34 -0.29 13.27
CA LYS A 58 2.01 -0.88 13.36
C LYS A 58 1.81 -1.91 12.25
N PRO A 59 0.92 -2.92 12.41
CA PRO A 59 0.59 -3.90 11.38
C PRO A 59 0.38 -3.31 9.98
N ILE A 60 -0.30 -2.16 9.90
CA ILE A 60 -0.55 -1.46 8.65
C ILE A 60 0.71 -0.98 7.91
N SER A 61 1.80 -0.68 8.63
CA SER A 61 3.08 -0.35 8.00
C SER A 61 3.68 -1.57 7.31
N TYR A 62 3.68 -2.72 7.99
CA TYR A 62 4.16 -3.97 7.41
C TYR A 62 3.33 -4.37 6.19
N PHE A 63 2.01 -4.20 6.26
CA PHE A 63 1.14 -4.42 5.12
C PHE A 63 1.50 -3.52 3.93
N SER A 64 1.62 -2.21 4.15
CA SER A 64 1.97 -1.23 3.10
C SER A 64 3.30 -1.57 2.41
N ILE A 65 4.35 -1.84 3.19
CA ILE A 65 5.68 -2.20 2.68
C ILE A 65 5.62 -3.56 1.95
N ALA A 66 4.95 -4.55 2.54
CA ALA A 66 4.81 -5.87 1.93
C ALA A 66 4.04 -5.79 0.61
N SER A 67 2.99 -4.97 0.49
CA SER A 67 2.27 -4.78 -0.78
C SER A 67 3.16 -4.22 -1.88
N VAL A 68 4.00 -3.21 -1.57
CA VAL A 68 4.94 -2.64 -2.54
C VAL A 68 6.00 -3.67 -2.97
N ALA A 69 6.61 -4.35 -1.99
CA ALA A 69 7.64 -5.36 -2.26
C ALA A 69 7.08 -6.56 -3.06
N PHE A 70 5.88 -7.01 -2.73
CA PHE A 70 5.16 -8.07 -3.43
C PHE A 70 4.94 -7.68 -4.88
N PHE A 71 4.32 -6.52 -5.11
CA PHE A 71 3.97 -6.07 -6.44
C PHE A 71 5.19 -5.83 -7.33
N TYR A 72 6.26 -5.22 -6.78
CA TYR A 72 7.52 -5.03 -7.48
C TYR A 72 8.12 -6.38 -7.94
N SER A 73 8.15 -7.35 -7.03
CA SER A 73 8.75 -8.67 -7.29
C SER A 73 7.94 -9.44 -8.35
N GLU A 74 6.61 -9.38 -8.29
CA GLU A 74 5.73 -9.98 -9.30
C GLU A 74 5.92 -9.32 -10.68
N LEU A 75 5.96 -7.98 -10.77
CA LEU A 75 6.23 -7.33 -12.06
C LEU A 75 7.54 -7.81 -12.70
N LYS A 76 8.60 -7.97 -11.91
CA LYS A 76 9.89 -8.47 -12.37
C LYS A 76 9.85 -9.94 -12.79
N LEU A 77 9.15 -10.79 -12.04
CA LEU A 77 8.98 -12.21 -12.39
C LEU A 77 8.17 -12.40 -13.68
N TRP A 78 7.17 -11.55 -13.90
CA TRP A 78 6.26 -11.63 -15.04
C TRP A 78 6.69 -10.77 -16.23
N GLU A 79 7.88 -10.16 -16.17
CA GLU A 79 8.40 -9.24 -17.18
C GLU A 79 8.38 -9.84 -18.59
N GLU A 80 8.84 -11.08 -18.77
CA GLU A 80 8.84 -11.79 -20.06
C GLU A 80 7.42 -12.05 -20.60
N ARG A 81 6.42 -12.18 -19.72
CA ARG A 81 5.03 -12.38 -20.11
C ARG A 81 4.36 -11.05 -20.46
N ILE A 82 4.60 -10.02 -19.66
CA ILE A 82 4.07 -8.66 -19.87
C ILE A 82 4.67 -8.04 -21.12
N ALA A 83 5.94 -8.28 -21.41
CA ALA A 83 6.57 -7.83 -22.64
C ALA A 83 5.82 -8.37 -23.88
N ARG A 84 5.36 -9.62 -23.86
CA ARG A 84 4.63 -10.24 -24.98
C ARG A 84 3.20 -9.67 -25.19
N TRP A 85 2.71 -8.79 -24.33
CA TRP A 85 1.39 -8.18 -24.51
C TRP A 85 1.36 -7.17 -25.66
N PRO A 86 0.19 -7.00 -26.30
CA PRO A 86 0.03 -6.02 -27.38
C PRO A 86 0.28 -4.60 -26.88
N ALA A 87 0.84 -3.75 -27.76
CA ALA A 87 1.21 -2.38 -27.43
C ALA A 87 0.02 -1.52 -26.95
N GLN A 88 -1.18 -1.80 -27.47
CA GLN A 88 -2.43 -1.13 -27.04
C GLN A 88 -2.73 -1.40 -25.56
N VAL A 89 -2.64 -2.67 -25.13
CA VAL A 89 -2.88 -3.05 -23.72
C VAL A 89 -1.85 -2.39 -22.81
N ARG A 90 -0.56 -2.43 -23.18
CA ARG A 90 0.50 -1.77 -22.39
C ARG A 90 0.30 -0.26 -22.30
N SER A 91 -0.12 0.38 -23.39
CA SER A 91 -0.44 1.82 -23.41
C SER A 91 -1.65 2.16 -22.54
N PHE A 92 -2.70 1.34 -22.58
CA PHE A 92 -3.86 1.50 -21.71
C PHE A 92 -3.50 1.33 -20.23
N LEU A 93 -2.77 0.27 -19.86
CA LEU A 93 -2.31 0.08 -18.48
C LEU A 93 -1.41 1.22 -18.01
N ARG A 94 -0.59 1.80 -18.90
CA ARG A 94 0.22 2.97 -18.57
C ARG A 94 -0.63 4.21 -18.28
N LEU A 95 -1.65 4.47 -19.09
CA LEU A 95 -2.59 5.56 -18.84
C LEU A 95 -3.35 5.34 -17.52
N PHE A 96 -3.87 4.13 -17.33
CA PHE A 96 -4.58 3.74 -16.12
C PHE A 96 -3.70 3.90 -14.87
N GLY A 97 -2.48 3.36 -14.91
CA GLY A 97 -1.51 3.50 -13.83
C GLY A 97 -1.17 4.96 -13.53
N PHE A 98 -1.07 5.81 -14.55
CA PHE A 98 -0.84 7.24 -14.37
C PHE A 98 -2.01 7.95 -13.67
N VAL A 99 -3.25 7.65 -14.08
CA VAL A 99 -4.45 8.21 -13.44
C VAL A 99 -4.56 7.75 -11.98
N VAL A 100 -4.30 6.47 -11.71
CA VAL A 100 -4.29 5.93 -10.34
C VAL A 100 -3.18 6.56 -9.50
N ALA A 101 -1.99 6.80 -10.08
CA ALA A 101 -0.90 7.49 -9.40
C ALA A 101 -1.31 8.92 -9.02
N PHE A 102 -1.89 9.67 -9.95
CA PHE A 102 -2.37 11.03 -9.68
C PHE A 102 -3.43 11.05 -8.58
N ALA A 103 -4.45 10.19 -8.67
CA ALA A 103 -5.50 10.09 -7.66
C ALA A 103 -4.94 9.71 -6.28
N SER A 104 -4.03 8.73 -6.23
CA SER A 104 -3.40 8.30 -4.98
C SER A 104 -2.51 9.39 -4.38
N ALA A 105 -1.78 10.14 -5.21
CA ALA A 105 -0.96 11.27 -4.76
C ALA A 105 -1.82 12.37 -4.13
N TYR A 106 -2.96 12.69 -4.77
CA TYR A 106 -3.94 13.62 -4.21
C TYR A 106 -4.43 13.16 -2.84
N GLU A 107 -4.83 11.90 -2.71
CA GLU A 107 -5.30 11.32 -1.45
C GLU A 107 -4.21 11.34 -0.37
N VAL A 108 -2.95 11.06 -0.71
CA VAL A 108 -1.84 11.16 0.26
C VAL A 108 -1.71 12.59 0.77
N LEU A 109 -1.69 13.60 -0.11
CA LEU A 109 -1.60 15.00 0.27
C LEU A 109 -2.81 15.45 1.10
N TYR A 110 -4.02 15.05 0.69
CA TYR A 110 -5.25 15.32 1.40
C TYR A 110 -5.22 14.76 2.83
N ASN A 111 -4.81 13.49 2.99
CA ASN A 111 -4.72 12.86 4.30
C ASN A 111 -3.64 13.51 5.19
N PHE A 112 -2.50 13.95 4.62
CA PHE A 112 -1.50 14.71 5.37
C PHE A 112 -2.01 16.08 5.83
N MET A 113 -2.76 16.80 4.98
CA MET A 113 -3.40 18.07 5.36
C MET A 113 -4.41 17.87 6.48
N LEU A 114 -5.27 16.85 6.38
CA LEU A 114 -6.21 16.51 7.45
C LEU A 114 -5.47 16.19 8.76
N TRP A 115 -4.41 15.39 8.69
CA TRP A 115 -3.65 15.01 9.87
C TRP A 115 -3.04 16.22 10.57
N GLY A 116 -2.47 17.17 9.82
CA GLY A 116 -1.97 18.44 10.35
C GLY A 116 -3.06 19.31 10.99
N ALA A 117 -4.25 19.37 10.39
CA ALA A 117 -5.39 20.08 10.96
C ALA A 117 -5.84 19.46 12.30
N PHE A 118 -5.94 18.13 12.38
CA PHE A 118 -6.29 17.44 13.62
C PHE A 118 -5.24 17.62 14.71
N PHE A 119 -3.96 17.55 14.36
CA PHE A 119 -2.89 17.80 15.31
C PHE A 119 -2.97 19.21 15.90
N THR A 120 -3.26 20.21 15.07
CA THR A 120 -3.43 21.60 15.52
C THR A 120 -4.60 21.73 16.51
N ILE A 121 -5.75 21.13 16.23
CA ILE A 121 -6.91 21.13 17.13
C ILE A 121 -6.58 20.45 18.46
N GLN A 122 -5.90 19.29 18.41
CA GLN A 122 -5.50 18.53 19.60
C GLN A 122 -4.54 19.29 20.50
N VAL A 123 -3.56 19.99 19.91
CA VAL A 123 -2.65 20.87 20.64
C VAL A 123 -3.40 22.02 21.31
N LEU A 124 -4.36 22.65 20.62
CA LEU A 124 -5.19 23.71 21.19
C LEU A 124 -6.10 23.21 22.33
N GLN A 125 -6.50 21.93 22.30
CA GLN A 125 -7.32 21.28 23.33
C GLN A 125 -6.48 20.68 24.48
N GLY A 126 -5.15 20.79 24.43
CA GLY A 126 -4.24 20.25 25.45
C GLY A 126 -4.12 18.73 25.47
N ASN A 127 -4.61 18.03 24.43
CA ASN A 127 -4.61 16.57 24.36
C ASN A 127 -3.78 16.09 23.16
N VAL A 128 -2.47 15.92 23.37
CA VAL A 128 -1.48 15.66 22.30
C VAL A 128 -1.40 14.17 21.95
N ASN A 129 -2.54 13.53 21.64
CA ASN A 129 -2.53 12.12 21.24
C ASN A 129 -2.73 11.95 19.73
N VAL A 130 -1.62 12.03 18.99
CA VAL A 130 -1.49 11.86 17.53
C VAL A 130 -2.19 10.63 16.94
N ASN A 131 -2.45 9.60 17.74
CA ASN A 131 -3.07 8.36 17.31
C ASN A 131 -4.61 8.40 17.23
N TYR A 132 -5.26 9.39 17.87
CA TYR A 132 -6.72 9.53 17.91
C TYR A 132 -7.29 10.48 16.85
N ALA A 133 -6.54 10.76 15.78
CA ALA A 133 -7.04 11.49 14.62
C ALA A 133 -7.98 10.62 13.76
N SER A 134 -9.02 10.04 14.38
CA SER A 134 -10.20 9.51 13.70
C SER A 134 -11.12 10.70 13.39
N CYS A 135 -11.07 11.18 12.14
CA CYS A 135 -12.04 12.15 11.66
C CYS A 135 -13.46 11.56 11.75
N CYS A 136 -14.38 12.31 12.37
CA CYS A 136 -15.84 12.12 12.46
C CYS A 136 -16.39 10.68 12.54
N PRO A 137 -17.11 10.30 13.62
CA PRO A 137 -18.07 9.21 13.56
C PRO A 137 -19.02 9.44 12.37
N PRO A 138 -19.32 8.42 11.53
CA PRO A 138 -19.25 6.98 11.79
C PRO A 138 -18.39 6.21 10.76
N VAL A 139 -17.27 6.77 10.30
CA VAL A 139 -16.46 6.09 9.28
C VAL A 139 -15.44 5.14 9.92
N PRO A 140 -15.43 3.84 9.55
CA PRO A 140 -14.66 2.82 10.26
C PRO A 140 -13.17 2.75 9.84
N TRP A 141 -12.74 3.61 8.92
CA TRP A 141 -11.36 3.69 8.43
C TRP A 141 -10.55 4.80 9.12
N ASN A 142 -9.36 4.44 9.59
CA ASN A 142 -8.43 5.34 10.28
C ASN A 142 -7.59 6.15 9.26
N LEU A 143 -7.32 7.42 9.55
CA LEU A 143 -6.54 8.30 8.66
C LEU A 143 -5.13 7.75 8.38
N VAL A 144 -4.46 7.19 9.38
CA VAL A 144 -3.14 6.56 9.24
C VAL A 144 -3.20 5.33 8.33
N PHE A 145 -4.33 4.60 8.36
CA PHE A 145 -4.55 3.48 7.46
C PHE A 145 -4.68 3.96 6.02
N ALA A 146 -5.52 4.96 5.77
CA ALA A 146 -5.72 5.54 4.45
C ALA A 146 -4.41 6.06 3.86
N THR A 147 -3.64 6.87 4.59
CA THR A 147 -2.38 7.44 4.10
C THR A 147 -1.38 6.35 3.67
N LYS A 148 -1.23 5.28 4.46
CA LYS A 148 -0.28 4.19 4.17
C LYS A 148 -0.73 3.33 2.99
N ALA A 149 -2.04 3.10 2.85
CA ALA A 149 -2.61 2.38 1.72
C ALA A 149 -2.47 3.18 0.41
N PHE A 150 -2.84 4.46 0.42
CA PHE A 150 -2.70 5.33 -0.75
C PHE A 150 -1.24 5.61 -1.12
N SER A 151 -0.33 5.65 -0.15
CA SER A 151 1.11 5.76 -0.41
C SER A 151 1.65 4.51 -1.11
N ALA A 152 1.26 3.31 -0.66
CA ALA A 152 1.60 2.07 -1.35
C ALA A 152 1.03 2.06 -2.78
N LEU A 153 -0.23 2.47 -2.96
CA LEU A 153 -0.89 2.52 -4.26
C LEU A 153 -0.21 3.53 -5.20
N PHE A 154 0.22 4.69 -4.69
CA PHE A 154 0.99 5.69 -5.44
C PHE A 154 2.32 5.12 -5.94
N VAL A 155 3.06 4.42 -5.08
CA VAL A 155 4.36 3.81 -5.46
C VAL A 155 4.15 2.67 -6.48
N ILE A 156 3.17 1.80 -6.24
CA ILE A 156 2.84 0.67 -7.12
C ILE A 156 2.44 1.17 -8.51
N SER A 157 1.55 2.16 -8.58
CA SER A 157 1.05 2.71 -9.83
C SER A 157 2.14 3.49 -10.58
N GLY A 158 2.91 4.33 -9.89
CA GLY A 158 4.05 5.03 -10.48
C GLY A 158 5.12 4.08 -11.02
N TYR A 159 5.48 3.03 -10.26
CA TYR A 159 6.42 2.01 -10.72
C TYR A 159 5.89 1.22 -11.92
N SER A 160 4.58 0.90 -11.94
CA SER A 160 3.94 0.23 -13.08
C SER A 160 4.08 1.04 -14.37
N VAL A 161 3.84 2.35 -14.30
CA VAL A 161 4.00 3.27 -15.44
C VAL A 161 5.45 3.28 -15.94
N TYR A 162 6.40 3.39 -15.01
CA TYR A 162 7.83 3.37 -15.31
C TYR A 162 8.25 2.05 -15.98
N PHE A 163 7.83 0.92 -15.41
CA PHE A 163 8.14 -0.42 -15.90
C PHE A 163 7.57 -0.69 -17.30
N LEU A 164 6.31 -0.30 -17.55
CA LEU A 164 5.72 -0.43 -18.87
C LEU A 164 6.43 0.43 -19.91
N ARG A 165 6.88 1.64 -19.52
CA ARG A 165 7.68 2.51 -20.39
C ARG A 165 9.05 1.90 -20.70
N SER A 166 9.75 1.32 -19.74
CA SER A 166 11.06 0.70 -19.99
C SER A 166 10.95 -0.48 -20.97
N LEU A 167 9.87 -1.26 -20.88
CA LEU A 167 9.61 -2.37 -21.82
C LEU A 167 9.35 -1.92 -23.27
N ASP A 168 8.86 -0.70 -23.48
CA ASP A 168 8.66 -0.15 -24.82
C ASP A 168 9.98 0.41 -25.40
N ALA A 169 10.83 1.01 -24.56
CA ALA A 169 12.12 1.58 -24.97
C ALA A 169 13.10 0.49 -25.45
N ASP A 170 13.13 -0.66 -24.77
CA ASP A 170 14.00 -1.80 -25.12
C ASP A 170 13.62 -2.47 -26.46
N ARG A 171 12.45 -2.15 -27.04
CA ARG A 171 11.99 -2.71 -28.33
C ARG A 171 12.26 -1.83 -29.53
N THR A 172 12.65 -0.58 -29.31
CA THR A 172 12.95 0.38 -30.38
C THR A 172 14.43 0.42 -30.78
N ILE A 173 15.26 -0.40 -30.12
CA ILE A 173 16.68 -0.62 -30.41
C ILE A 173 16.82 -2.02 -31.02
#